data_AF-A0A9E0I2E8-F1
#
_entry.id   AF-A0A9E0I2E8-F1
#
_cell.length_a   1.000
_cell.length_b   1.000
_cell.length_c   1.000
_cell.angle_alpha   90.00
_cell.angle_beta   90.00
_cell.angle_gamma   90.00
#
_symmetry.space_group_name_H-M   'P 1'
#
loop_
_entity.id
_entity.type
_entity.pdbx_description
1 polymer ?
#
loop_
_entity_poly.entity_id
_entity_poly.type
_entity_poly.pdbx_seq_one_letter_code
_entity_poly.pdbx_strand_id
1 'polypeptide(L)'
;MTLRQILPLLLPLLLVSLSGCALFEGEAKPRPGVQEAKACYSMLQKNPQAIPGYFIESCSNRGAWVVEQIDEQGLLLAKYDFVNLSYAGQETGGGFIEITALGEDRMVAFRQLEAQINQALLQLDRS
;
A
#
# COMPACT_ATOMS: atom_id res chain seq x y z
N MET A 1 -54.75 49.58 -11.21
CA MET A 1 -53.55 49.33 -10.39
C MET A 1 -52.69 48.30 -11.11
N THR A 2 -51.47 48.73 -11.44
CA THR A 2 -50.23 47.95 -11.71
C THR A 2 -50.24 46.79 -12.71
N LEU A 3 -49.22 46.49 -13.51
CA LEU A 3 -48.01 47.14 -14.06
C LEU A 3 -47.28 45.95 -14.75
N ARG A 4 -46.51 46.20 -15.81
CA ARG A 4 -45.49 45.32 -16.45
C ARG A 4 -46.05 44.37 -17.51
N GLN A 5 -45.94 44.61 -18.82
CA GLN A 5 -44.80 44.96 -19.69
C GLN A 5 -43.60 44.00 -19.60
N ILE A 6 -43.02 43.77 -20.80
CA ILE A 6 -41.66 43.34 -21.16
C ILE A 6 -41.55 41.83 -21.50
N LEU A 7 -41.64 41.41 -22.78
CA LEU A 7 -40.66 41.45 -23.90
C LEU A 7 -40.13 40.01 -24.15
N PRO A 8 -39.91 39.59 -25.40
CA PRO A 8 -40.26 38.28 -25.91
C PRO A 8 -39.08 37.30 -25.99
N LEU A 9 -39.39 36.10 -26.52
CA LEU A 9 -38.53 35.24 -27.33
C LEU A 9 -37.08 35.72 -27.49
N LEU A 10 -36.14 34.96 -26.96
CA LEU A 10 -34.83 34.63 -27.55
C LEU A 10 -33.97 33.95 -26.47
N LEU A 11 -34.11 32.64 -26.29
CA LEU A 11 -33.00 31.83 -25.75
C LEU A 11 -33.09 30.30 -26.01
N PRO A 12 -33.50 29.78 -27.19
CA PRO A 12 -33.25 28.38 -27.51
C PRO A 12 -31.94 28.27 -28.32
N LEU A 13 -30.79 28.54 -27.71
CA LEU A 13 -29.49 28.41 -28.41
C LEU A 13 -28.30 28.19 -27.47
N LEU A 14 -28.49 27.32 -26.48
CA LEU A 14 -27.41 26.73 -25.67
C LEU A 14 -27.35 25.21 -25.89
N LEU A 15 -27.48 24.82 -27.16
CA LEU A 15 -27.20 23.48 -27.69
C LEU A 15 -25.96 23.59 -28.59
N VAL A 16 -24.81 23.91 -28.01
CA VAL A 16 -23.52 23.87 -28.71
C VAL A 16 -22.53 23.14 -27.83
N SER A 17 -22.49 21.83 -28.08
CA SER A 17 -21.26 21.03 -28.14
C SER A 17 -20.25 21.18 -27.00
N LEU A 18 -20.44 20.40 -25.95
CA LEU A 18 -19.34 19.80 -25.21
C LEU A 18 -19.53 18.27 -25.20
N SER A 19 -19.71 17.68 -26.38
CA SER A 19 -19.36 16.28 -26.65
C SER A 19 -17.83 16.13 -26.67
N GLY A 20 -17.23 16.41 -25.52
CA GLY A 20 -15.86 16.05 -25.19
C GLY A 20 -15.88 14.76 -24.37
N CYS A 21 -16.38 13.67 -24.96
CA CYS A 21 -16.05 12.34 -24.45
C CYS A 21 -14.56 12.10 -24.74
N ALA A 22 -13.69 12.67 -23.92
CA ALA A 22 -12.32 12.18 -23.81
C ALA A 22 -12.36 10.85 -23.05
N LEU A 23 -12.86 9.82 -23.75
CA LEU A 23 -12.59 8.41 -23.45
C LEU A 23 -11.09 8.20 -23.68
N PHE A 24 -10.30 8.57 -22.68
CA PHE A 24 -8.95 8.05 -22.52
C PHE A 24 -8.84 7.51 -21.10
N GLU A 25 -9.71 6.55 -20.78
CA GLU A 25 -9.54 5.64 -19.65
C GLU A 25 -8.47 4.60 -20.03
N GLY A 26 -7.26 5.06 -20.32
CA GLY A 26 -6.10 4.22 -20.06
C GLY A 26 -5.98 4.14 -18.55
N GLU A 27 -6.15 2.96 -17.95
CA GLU A 27 -6.00 2.76 -16.50
C GLU A 27 -4.78 3.53 -16.01
N ALA A 28 -5.01 4.55 -15.17
CA ALA A 28 -3.93 5.34 -14.61
C ALA A 28 -2.97 4.37 -13.90
N LYS A 29 -1.69 4.36 -14.29
CA LYS A 29 -0.70 3.46 -13.69
C LYS A 29 -0.73 3.66 -12.17
N PRO A 30 -1.05 2.62 -11.38
CA PRO A 30 -1.18 2.77 -9.94
C PRO A 30 0.13 3.26 -9.32
N ARG A 31 0.03 4.13 -8.32
CA ARG A 31 1.20 4.63 -7.57
C ARG A 31 1.98 3.46 -6.94
N PRO A 32 3.31 3.55 -6.74
CA PRO A 32 4.12 2.45 -6.21
C PRO A 32 3.52 1.77 -4.96
N GLY A 33 3.16 2.54 -3.94
CA GLY A 33 2.55 2.01 -2.71
C GLY A 33 1.23 1.27 -2.89
N VAL A 34 0.44 1.62 -3.92
CA VAL A 34 -0.82 0.92 -4.22
C VAL A 34 -0.55 -0.45 -4.86
N GLN A 35 0.47 -0.54 -5.70
CA GLN A 35 0.88 -1.83 -6.28
C GLN A 35 1.42 -2.77 -5.20
N GLU A 36 2.26 -2.24 -4.31
CA GLU A 36 2.83 -2.99 -3.18
C GLU A 36 1.73 -3.51 -2.24
N ALA A 37 0.76 -2.65 -1.91
CA ALA A 37 -0.40 -3.05 -1.11
C ALA A 37 -1.20 -4.17 -1.78
N LYS A 38 -1.52 -4.03 -3.09
CA LYS A 38 -2.26 -5.03 -3.85
C LYS A 38 -1.54 -6.38 -3.87
N ALA A 39 -0.24 -6.37 -4.15
CA ALA A 39 0.58 -7.58 -4.17
C ALA A 39 0.63 -8.23 -2.77
N CYS A 40 0.79 -7.43 -1.71
CA CYS A 40 0.76 -7.92 -0.34
C CYS A 40 -0.57 -8.62 -0.02
N TYR A 41 -1.71 -7.97 -0.27
CA TYR A 41 -3.02 -8.58 0.01
C TYR A 41 -3.28 -9.86 -0.81
N SER A 42 -2.85 -9.87 -2.08
CA SER A 42 -2.93 -11.06 -2.94
C SER A 42 -2.13 -12.22 -2.36
N MET A 43 -0.88 -11.98 -1.96
CA MET A 43 -0.02 -13.01 -1.39
C MET A 43 -0.46 -13.45 0.00
N LEU A 44 -0.93 -12.53 0.86
CA LEU A 44 -1.50 -12.86 2.16
C LEU A 44 -2.66 -13.86 2.05
N GLN A 45 -3.47 -13.76 0.99
CA GLN A 45 -4.58 -14.68 0.73
C GLN A 45 -4.15 -16.00 0.08
N LYS A 46 -3.15 -15.97 -0.82
CA LYS A 46 -2.71 -17.14 -1.58
C LYS A 46 -1.69 -17.99 -0.83
N ASN A 47 -0.62 -17.36 -0.35
CA ASN A 47 0.48 -17.98 0.36
C ASN A 47 1.27 -16.92 1.16
N PRO A 48 0.96 -16.73 2.46
CA PRO A 48 1.65 -15.74 3.30
C PRO A 48 3.12 -16.07 3.56
N GLN A 49 3.59 -17.29 3.25
CA GLN A 49 4.99 -17.73 3.37
C GLN A 49 5.68 -17.87 2.02
N ALA A 50 5.22 -17.16 0.99
CA ALA A 50 5.81 -17.26 -0.34
C ALA A 50 7.24 -16.70 -0.43
N ILE A 51 7.67 -15.89 0.55
CA ILE A 51 9.04 -15.42 0.69
C ILE A 51 9.75 -16.35 1.68
N PRO A 52 10.81 -17.07 1.29
CA PRO A 52 11.53 -17.95 2.21
C PRO A 52 12.01 -17.22 3.47
N GLY A 53 11.75 -17.81 4.63
CA GLY A 53 12.13 -17.26 5.94
C GLY A 53 11.23 -16.13 6.46
N TYR A 54 10.17 -15.76 5.73
CA TYR A 54 9.24 -14.71 6.15
C TYR A 54 7.78 -15.14 6.06
N PHE A 55 7.00 -14.79 7.07
CA PHE A 55 5.55 -14.93 7.09
C PHE A 55 4.91 -13.54 7.11
N ILE A 56 4.06 -13.24 6.13
CA ILE A 56 3.29 -11.99 6.09
C ILE A 56 2.06 -12.15 6.99
N GLU A 57 2.00 -11.42 8.10
CA GLU A 57 0.82 -11.41 8.97
C GLU A 57 -0.23 -10.41 8.50
N SER A 58 0.22 -9.23 8.06
CA SER A 58 -0.69 -8.16 7.69
C SER A 58 -0.11 -7.21 6.64
N CYS A 59 -1.02 -6.57 5.92
CA CYS A 59 -0.73 -5.58 4.90
C CYS A 59 -1.34 -4.23 5.29
N SER A 60 -0.66 -3.16 4.87
CA SER A 60 -1.14 -1.78 4.91
C SER A 60 -1.49 -1.28 3.51
N ASN A 61 -1.92 -0.02 3.40
CA ASN A 61 -2.10 0.68 2.13
C ASN A 61 -0.79 1.01 1.38
N ARG A 62 0.37 0.57 1.89
CA ARG A 62 1.69 0.75 1.28
C ARG A 62 2.45 -0.56 1.04
N GLY A 63 1.87 -1.73 1.34
CA GLY A 63 2.57 -3.02 1.26
C GLY A 63 2.55 -3.77 2.58
N ALA A 64 3.58 -4.59 2.84
CA ALA A 64 3.74 -5.34 4.07
C ALA A 64 3.72 -4.42 5.30
N TRP A 65 2.98 -4.84 6.33
CA TRP A 65 2.92 -4.13 7.61
C TRP A 65 3.61 -4.95 8.69
N VAL A 66 3.01 -6.07 9.09
CA VAL A 66 3.57 -6.96 10.09
C VAL A 66 4.10 -8.21 9.41
N VAL A 67 5.38 -8.51 9.66
CA VAL A 67 6.09 -9.66 9.09
C VAL A 67 6.86 -10.38 10.18
N GLU A 68 6.70 -11.70 10.23
CA GLU A 68 7.53 -12.58 11.05
C GLU A 68 8.70 -13.09 10.22
N GLN A 69 9.88 -13.12 10.83
CA GLN A 69 11.00 -13.90 10.34
C GLN A 69 11.00 -15.24 11.09
N ILE A 70 11.06 -16.32 10.32
CA ILE A 70 11.04 -17.68 10.82
C ILE A 70 12.28 -18.45 10.37
N ASP A 71 12.73 -19.41 11.18
CA ASP A 71 13.79 -20.34 10.79
C ASP A 71 13.27 -21.47 9.88
N GLU A 72 14.17 -22.39 9.50
CA GLU A 72 13.84 -23.56 8.67
C GLU A 72 12.87 -24.54 9.36
N GLN A 73 12.77 -24.47 10.68
CA GLN A 73 11.88 -25.28 11.51
C GLN A 73 10.54 -24.56 11.75
N GLY A 74 10.36 -23.34 11.26
CA GLY A 74 9.17 -22.51 11.44
C GLY A 74 9.08 -21.80 12.78
N LEU A 75 10.17 -21.72 13.54
CA LEU A 75 10.22 -20.99 14.80
C LEU A 75 10.41 -19.49 14.55
N LEU A 76 9.67 -18.67 15.30
CA LEU A 76 9.76 -17.22 15.24
C LEU A 76 11.14 -16.74 15.73
N LEU A 77 11.87 -16.07 14.85
CA LEU A 77 13.15 -15.41 15.15
C LEU A 77 12.94 -13.95 15.51
N ALA A 78 12.08 -13.27 14.76
CA ALA A 78 11.80 -11.85 14.93
C ALA A 78 10.46 -11.45 14.33
N LYS A 79 9.93 -10.31 14.75
CA LYS A 79 8.71 -9.69 14.23
C LYS A 79 8.98 -8.22 13.92
N TYR A 80 8.59 -7.81 12.71
CA TYR A 80 8.79 -6.47 12.19
C TYR A 80 7.44 -5.80 12.01
N ASP A 81 7.28 -4.60 12.53
CA ASP A 81 6.12 -3.74 12.29
C ASP A 81 6.57 -2.46 11.57
N PHE A 82 6.47 -2.49 10.23
CA PHE A 82 6.99 -1.43 9.37
C PHE A 82 6.21 -0.11 9.44
N VAL A 83 4.97 -0.15 9.95
CA VAL A 83 4.13 1.05 10.12
C VAL A 83 4.48 1.75 11.42
N ASN A 84 4.59 0.98 12.52
CA ASN A 84 4.91 1.52 13.84
C ASN A 84 6.42 1.65 14.09
N LEU A 85 7.26 1.23 13.14
CA LEU A 85 8.73 1.30 13.23
C LEU A 85 9.27 0.54 14.43
N SER A 86 8.62 -0.57 14.74
CA SER A 86 8.95 -1.39 15.89
C SER A 86 9.41 -2.78 15.47
N TYR A 87 10.20 -3.35 16.35
CA TYR A 87 10.83 -4.64 16.17
C TYR A 87 10.74 -5.42 17.49
N ALA A 88 10.47 -6.72 17.38
CA ALA A 88 10.57 -7.67 18.47
C ALA A 88 11.47 -8.82 18.05
N GLY A 89 12.45 -9.18 18.88
CA GLY A 89 13.41 -10.25 18.60
C GLY A 89 14.05 -10.78 19.87
N GLN A 90 15.08 -11.60 19.72
CA GLN A 90 15.79 -12.18 20.87
C GLN A 90 16.45 -11.10 21.73
N GLU A 91 17.01 -10.06 21.11
CA GLU A 91 17.65 -8.94 21.82
C GLU A 91 16.67 -8.08 22.62
N THR A 92 15.38 -8.16 22.31
CA THR A 92 14.32 -7.41 23.00
C THR A 92 13.52 -8.29 23.98
N GLY A 93 13.91 -9.55 24.14
CA GLY A 93 13.14 -10.52 24.93
C GLY A 93 11.75 -10.81 24.35
N GLY A 94 11.56 -10.59 23.05
CA GLY A 94 10.28 -10.76 22.35
C GLY A 94 9.31 -9.58 22.51
N GLY A 95 9.68 -8.51 23.24
CA GLY A 95 8.90 -7.29 23.34
C GLY A 95 9.14 -6.36 22.15
N PHE A 96 8.10 -5.65 21.69
CA PHE A 96 8.29 -4.61 20.68
C PHE A 96 8.98 -3.39 21.29
N ILE A 97 10.02 -2.93 20.62
CA ILE A 97 10.65 -1.62 20.87
C ILE A 97 10.76 -0.86 19.55
N GLU A 98 10.89 0.46 19.61
CA GLU A 98 11.22 1.25 18.41
C GLU A 98 12.57 0.85 17.86
N ILE A 99 12.69 0.74 16.53
CA ILE A 99 13.91 0.29 15.87
C ILE A 99 15.11 1.20 16.14
N THR A 100 14.88 2.49 16.36
CA THR A 100 15.91 3.48 16.71
C THR A 100 16.55 3.20 18.07
N ALA A 101 15.84 2.52 18.99
CA ALA A 101 16.38 2.12 20.28
C ALA A 101 17.46 1.03 20.17
N LEU A 102 17.53 0.33 19.03
CA LEU A 102 18.59 -0.63 18.71
C LEU A 102 19.83 0.00 18.04
N GLY A 103 19.77 1.30 17.73
CA GLY A 103 20.83 2.07 17.06
C GLY A 103 20.37 2.64 15.71
N GLU A 104 20.91 3.81 15.33
CA GLU A 104 20.50 4.53 14.13
C GLU A 104 20.71 3.74 12.83
N ASP A 105 21.80 2.96 12.74
CA ASP A 105 22.08 2.11 11.59
C ASP A 105 21.02 1.02 11.38
N ARG A 106 20.31 0.61 12.45
CA ARG A 106 19.26 -0.42 12.37
C ARG A 106 18.04 0.09 11.61
N MET A 107 17.76 1.40 11.64
CA MET A 107 16.66 1.98 10.86
C MET A 107 16.89 1.82 9.35
N VAL A 108 18.13 1.98 8.88
CA VAL A 108 18.46 1.81 7.46
C VAL A 108 18.21 0.36 7.03
N ALA A 109 18.72 -0.61 7.80
CA ALA A 109 18.50 -2.02 7.53
C ALA A 109 17.01 -2.41 7.58
N PHE A 110 16.25 -1.83 8.52
CA PHE A 110 14.82 -2.06 8.65
C PHE A 110 14.02 -1.59 7.44
N ARG A 111 14.32 -0.39 6.93
CA ARG A 111 13.70 0.12 5.70
C ARG A 111 14.13 -0.64 4.45
N GLN A 112 15.37 -1.08 4.40
CA GLN A 112 15.84 -1.93 3.31
C GLN A 112 15.10 -3.27 3.30
N LEU A 113 14.85 -3.86 4.47
CA LEU A 113 14.07 -5.09 4.59
C LEU A 113 12.61 -4.88 4.14
N GLU A 114 11.95 -3.80 4.59
CA GLU A 114 10.60 -3.43 4.12
C GLU A 114 10.53 -3.36 2.58
N ALA A 115 11.49 -2.67 1.96
CA ALA A 115 11.56 -2.53 0.51
C ALA A 115 11.82 -3.87 -0.20
N GLN A 116 12.70 -4.72 0.35
CA GLN A 116 12.99 -6.04 -0.21
C GLN A 116 11.77 -6.96 -0.17
N ILE A 117 11.06 -6.99 0.95
CA ILE A 117 9.82 -7.77 1.11
C ILE A 117 8.78 -7.30 0.09
N ASN A 118 8.50 -5.99 0.02
CA ASN A 118 7.53 -5.45 -0.92
C ASN A 118 7.89 -5.74 -2.38
N GLN A 119 9.17 -5.64 -2.73
CA GLN A 119 9.65 -5.97 -4.06
C GLN A 119 9.49 -7.47 -4.40
N ALA A 120 9.75 -8.36 -3.44
CA ALA A 120 9.54 -9.80 -3.62
C ALA A 120 8.05 -10.13 -3.81
N LEU A 121 7.17 -9.52 -3.00
CA LEU A 121 5.71 -9.68 -3.15
C LEU A 121 5.22 -9.21 -4.52
N LEU A 122 5.73 -8.08 -5.02
CA LEU A 122 5.42 -7.57 -6.37
C LEU A 122 5.85 -8.52 -7.49
N GLN A 123 6.99 -9.20 -7.33
CA GLN A 123 7.47 -10.18 -8.32
C GLN A 123 6.60 -11.43 -8.31
N LEU A 124 6.25 -11.93 -7.12
CA LEU A 124 5.42 -13.12 -6.92
C LEU A 124 3.97 -12.92 -7.37
N ASP A 125 3.40 -11.72 -7.21
CA ASP A 125 2.02 -11.45 -7.65
C ASP A 125 1.88 -11.41 -9.19
N ARG A 126 3.00 -11.19 -9.90
CA ARG A 126 3.05 -11.11 -11.38
C ARG A 126 3.37 -12.44 -12.05
N SER A 127 3.85 -13.44 -11.29
CA SER A 127 4.13 -14.80 -11.78
C SER A 127 2.88 -15.67 -11.76
#